data_AF-A0A067TTY4-F1
#
_entry.id   AF-A0A067TTY4-F1
#
_cell.length_a   1.000
_cell.length_b   1.000
_cell.length_c   1.000
_cell.angle_alpha   90.00
_cell.angle_beta   90.00
_cell.angle_gamma   90.00
#
_symmetry.space_group_name_H-M   'P 1'
#
loop_
_entity.id
_entity.type
_entity.pdbx_description
1 polymer ?
#
loop_
_entity_poly.entity_id
_entity_poly.type
_entity_poly.pdbx_seq_one_letter_code
_entity_poly.pdbx_strand_id
1 'polypeptide(L)'
;MALKFLLVALAAISLANAFNLTSTGCADAAGFQSCQNAVADATSACLAQADKDHSSLESLACGCTYYVFNYNCYAEHCWNRVNECEYQAYVAQYLVQCPNAKLPVPYFPTPSNPPDSCSCNLGEVLLEIDNGIQQSTTCTSNAAGNVQKIQGCKCCEASAALSSIYGLCPDTNPSLVGLDQVNTIEKLLGTNFTSCSSSLS
;
A
#
# COMPACT_ATOMS: atom_id res chain seq x y z
N MET A 1 -13.82 2.39 18.78
CA MET A 1 -13.69 1.04 18.17
C MET A 1 -14.72 0.93 17.05
N ALA A 2 -14.39 1.42 15.87
CA ALA A 2 -15.16 1.37 14.61
C ALA A 2 -14.24 2.11 13.62
N LEU A 3 -13.70 1.54 12.55
CA LEU A 3 -14.38 0.93 11.42
C LEU A 3 -13.37 -0.02 10.74
N LYS A 4 -13.30 -1.28 11.19
CA LYS A 4 -12.35 -2.29 10.67
C LYS A 4 -12.99 -3.33 9.74
N PHE A 5 -14.21 -3.07 9.29
CA PHE A 5 -14.96 -4.03 8.47
C PHE A 5 -15.67 -3.30 7.36
N LEU A 6 -15.10 -3.33 6.17
CA LEU A 6 -15.88 -3.49 4.95
C LEU A 6 -14.94 -3.98 3.86
N LEU A 7 -15.22 -5.19 3.34
CA LEU A 7 -14.52 -5.79 2.22
C LEU A 7 -14.50 -4.80 1.06
N VAL A 8 -13.32 -4.22 0.80
CA VAL A 8 -13.06 -3.52 -0.44
C VAL A 8 -12.81 -4.61 -1.47
N ALA A 9 -13.73 -4.80 -2.41
CA ALA A 9 -13.37 -5.39 -3.69
C ALA A 9 -12.41 -4.39 -4.35
N LEU A 10 -11.11 -4.59 -4.16
CA LEU A 10 -10.11 -3.76 -4.82
C LEU A 10 -10.25 -3.97 -6.32
N ALA A 11 -10.76 -2.96 -7.01
CA ALA A 11 -10.52 -2.81 -8.43
C ALA A 11 -9.00 -2.88 -8.63
N ALA A 12 -8.56 -3.85 -9.43
CA ALA A 12 -7.16 -4.10 -9.71
C ALA A 12 -6.49 -2.79 -10.10
N ILE A 13 -5.52 -2.36 -9.29
CA ILE A 13 -4.55 -1.35 -9.71
C ILE A 13 -3.93 -1.93 -10.98
N SER A 14 -3.97 -1.19 -12.09
CA SER A 14 -3.34 -1.58 -13.35
C SER A 14 -1.82 -1.45 -13.27
N LEU A 15 -1.22 -2.13 -12.29
CA LEU A 15 0.13 -2.64 -12.34
C LEU A 15 0.04 -4.07 -12.86
N ALA A 16 -0.25 -4.24 -14.15
CA ALA A 16 -0.51 -5.55 -14.76
C ALA A 16 0.64 -6.56 -14.61
N ASN A 17 1.79 -6.15 -14.05
CA ASN A 17 2.95 -6.99 -13.79
C ASN A 17 3.39 -7.05 -12.30
N ALA A 18 2.77 -6.32 -11.36
CA ALA A 18 3.32 -6.16 -10.01
C ALA A 18 2.86 -7.21 -8.98
N PHE A 19 2.26 -8.32 -9.42
CA PHE A 19 1.94 -9.44 -8.52
C PHE A 19 3.11 -10.41 -8.33
N ASN A 20 4.08 -10.39 -9.25
CA ASN A 20 5.17 -11.35 -9.24
C ASN A 20 6.49 -10.61 -9.36
N LEU A 21 7.23 -10.61 -8.25
CA LEU A 21 8.63 -10.27 -8.26
C LEU A 21 9.39 -11.26 -9.16
N THR A 22 10.24 -10.75 -10.03
CA THR A 22 10.97 -11.53 -11.03
C THR A 22 12.42 -11.79 -10.60
N SER A 23 12.93 -12.97 -10.95
CA SER A 23 14.32 -13.39 -10.68
C SER A 23 15.35 -12.77 -11.62
N THR A 24 14.91 -12.17 -12.72
CA THR A 24 15.81 -11.64 -13.75
C THR A 24 16.61 -10.46 -13.18
N GLY A 25 17.93 -10.49 -13.33
CA GLY A 25 18.82 -9.45 -12.82
C GLY A 25 19.05 -9.46 -11.30
N CYS A 26 18.49 -10.43 -10.57
CA CYS A 26 18.80 -10.61 -9.15
C CYS A 26 20.25 -11.07 -8.94
N ALA A 27 20.86 -10.63 -7.84
CA ALA A 27 22.19 -11.06 -7.41
C ALA A 27 22.28 -12.59 -7.28
N ASP A 28 21.20 -13.25 -6.83
CA ASP A 28 21.05 -14.69 -6.76
C ASP A 28 19.70 -15.12 -7.35
N ALA A 29 19.59 -15.10 -8.68
CA ALA A 29 18.36 -15.47 -9.38
C ALA A 29 17.88 -16.90 -9.06
N ALA A 30 18.81 -17.85 -8.89
CA ALA A 30 18.47 -19.24 -8.59
C ALA A 30 17.96 -19.41 -7.15
N GLY A 31 18.63 -18.79 -6.18
CA GLY A 31 18.17 -18.77 -4.79
C GLY A 31 16.81 -18.08 -4.66
N PHE A 32 16.63 -16.95 -5.34
CA PHE A 32 15.33 -16.26 -5.36
C PHE A 32 14.22 -17.16 -5.90
N GLN A 33 14.44 -17.82 -7.03
CA GLN A 33 13.43 -18.70 -7.62
C GLN A 33 13.14 -19.92 -6.75
N SER A 34 14.16 -20.51 -6.12
CA SER A 34 13.97 -21.59 -5.15
C SER A 34 13.14 -21.11 -3.94
N CYS A 35 13.42 -19.91 -3.44
CA CYS A 35 12.67 -19.31 -2.34
C CYS A 35 11.20 -19.08 -2.74
N GLN A 36 10.94 -18.49 -3.91
CA GLN A 36 9.58 -18.28 -4.42
C GLN A 36 8.79 -19.59 -4.58
N ASN A 37 9.42 -20.66 -5.07
CA ASN A 37 8.77 -21.97 -5.19
C ASN A 37 8.34 -22.50 -3.81
N ALA A 38 9.22 -22.41 -2.80
CA ALA A 38 8.89 -22.82 -1.44
C ALA A 38 7.73 -21.98 -0.86
N VAL A 39 7.70 -20.67 -1.14
CA VAL A 39 6.59 -19.80 -0.73
C VAL A 39 5.29 -20.17 -1.44
N ALA A 40 5.34 -20.48 -2.74
CA ALA A 40 4.17 -20.90 -3.51
C ALA A 40 3.59 -22.23 -2.99
N ASP A 41 4.46 -23.21 -2.67
CA ASP A 41 4.05 -24.49 -2.10
C ASP A 41 3.40 -24.30 -0.72
N ALA A 42 4.02 -23.51 0.16
CA ALA A 42 3.48 -23.22 1.49
C ALA A 42 2.14 -22.46 1.42
N THR A 43 2.02 -21.51 0.48
CA THR A 43 0.79 -20.74 0.28
C THR A 43 -0.33 -21.62 -0.26
N SER A 44 -0.01 -22.51 -1.20
CA SER A 44 -0.97 -23.47 -1.75
C SER A 44 -1.49 -24.42 -0.67
N ALA A 45 -0.61 -24.91 0.20
CA ALA A 45 -1.00 -25.74 1.35
C ALA A 45 -1.89 -24.97 2.33
N CYS A 46 -1.56 -23.70 2.63
CA CYS A 46 -2.35 -22.82 3.49
C CYS A 46 -3.76 -22.59 2.91
N LEU A 47 -3.86 -22.23 1.62
CA LEU A 47 -5.15 -22.01 0.95
C LEU A 47 -6.00 -23.29 0.89
N ALA A 48 -5.38 -24.44 0.67
CA ALA A 48 -6.08 -25.72 0.70
C ALA A 48 -6.61 -26.07 2.10
N GLN A 49 -5.96 -25.61 3.17
CA GLN A 49 -6.46 -25.78 4.53
C GLN A 49 -7.61 -24.81 4.82
N ALA A 50 -7.44 -23.53 4.47
CA ALA A 50 -8.48 -22.51 4.60
C ALA A 50 -9.78 -22.90 3.89
N ASP A 51 -9.68 -23.53 2.72
CA ASP A 51 -10.83 -24.03 1.96
C ASP A 51 -11.57 -25.16 2.70
N LYS A 52 -10.83 -26.12 3.27
CA LYS A 52 -11.40 -27.19 4.11
C LYS A 52 -12.08 -26.64 5.35
N ASP A 53 -11.51 -25.59 5.93
CA ASP A 53 -12.04 -24.93 7.13
C ASP A 53 -13.13 -23.90 6.79
N HIS A 54 -13.44 -23.72 5.49
CA HIS A 54 -14.38 -22.73 4.97
C HIS A 54 -14.14 -21.32 5.50
N SER A 55 -12.86 -20.95 5.67
CA SER A 55 -12.42 -19.74 6.35
C SER A 55 -11.87 -18.71 5.37
N SER A 56 -12.70 -17.73 5.01
CA SER A 56 -12.26 -16.60 4.17
C SER A 56 -11.20 -15.73 4.87
N LEU A 57 -11.24 -15.65 6.20
CA LEU A 57 -10.23 -14.95 6.99
C LEU A 57 -8.86 -15.62 6.88
N GLU A 58 -8.84 -16.96 6.90
CA GLU A 58 -7.61 -17.72 6.74
C GLU A 58 -7.06 -17.58 5.32
N SER A 59 -7.90 -17.63 4.29
CA SER A 59 -7.47 -17.37 2.90
C SER A 59 -6.80 -16.00 2.74
N LEU A 60 -7.37 -14.96 3.38
CA LEU A 60 -6.77 -13.63 3.41
C LEU A 60 -5.41 -13.64 4.15
N ALA A 61 -5.31 -14.35 5.28
CA ALA A 61 -4.06 -14.48 6.02
C ALA A 61 -2.97 -15.22 5.22
N CYS A 62 -3.34 -16.27 4.46
CA CYS A 62 -2.44 -16.96 3.54
C CYS A 62 -1.90 -15.99 2.48
N GLY A 63 -2.77 -15.20 1.85
CA GLY A 63 -2.37 -14.18 0.86
C GLY A 63 -1.43 -13.13 1.44
N CYS A 64 -1.68 -12.64 2.66
CA CYS A 64 -0.79 -11.69 3.31
C CYS A 64 0.56 -12.30 3.70
N THR A 65 0.58 -13.58 4.08
CA THR A 65 1.82 -14.31 4.37
C THR A 65 2.64 -14.53 3.10
N TYR A 66 1.99 -14.78 1.97
CA TYR A 66 2.64 -14.86 0.65
C TYR A 66 3.40 -13.58 0.30
N TYR A 67 2.80 -12.39 0.51
CA TYR A 67 3.49 -11.11 0.34
C TYR A 67 4.75 -11.03 1.20
N VAL A 68 4.62 -11.36 2.50
CA VAL A 68 5.71 -11.29 3.47
C VAL A 68 6.88 -12.16 3.06
N PHE A 69 6.62 -13.42 2.73
CA PHE A 69 7.70 -14.33 2.38
C PHE A 69 8.33 -13.98 1.03
N ASN A 70 7.57 -13.53 0.04
CA ASN A 70 8.14 -13.10 -1.24
C ASN A 70 9.03 -11.86 -1.13
N TYR A 71 8.58 -10.81 -0.41
CA TYR A 71 9.44 -9.64 -0.26
C TYR A 71 10.70 -9.96 0.57
N ASN A 72 10.64 -10.93 1.49
CA ASN A 72 11.80 -11.40 2.24
C ASN A 72 12.76 -12.19 1.33
N CYS A 73 12.25 -13.09 0.49
CA CYS A 73 13.05 -13.75 -0.54
C CYS A 73 13.76 -12.72 -1.44
N TYR A 74 13.07 -11.65 -1.83
CA TYR A 74 13.63 -10.61 -2.69
C TYR A 74 14.68 -9.77 -1.96
N ALA A 75 14.42 -9.41 -0.70
CA ALA A 75 15.37 -8.69 0.13
C ALA A 75 16.68 -9.49 0.36
N GLU A 76 16.59 -10.82 0.38
CA GLU A 76 17.74 -11.72 0.56
C GLU A 76 18.50 -11.98 -0.74
N HIS A 77 17.80 -12.34 -1.82
CA HIS A 77 18.41 -12.83 -3.06
C HIS A 77 18.46 -11.80 -4.21
N CYS A 78 17.67 -10.72 -4.11
CA CYS A 78 17.54 -9.67 -5.11
C CYS A 78 17.81 -8.27 -4.52
N TRP A 79 18.64 -8.20 -3.47
CA TRP A 79 18.97 -6.95 -2.77
C TRP A 79 19.50 -5.84 -3.70
N ASN A 80 20.06 -6.20 -4.86
CA ASN A 80 20.57 -5.26 -5.85
C ASN A 80 19.46 -4.58 -6.68
N ARG A 81 18.20 -5.04 -6.59
CA ARG A 81 17.04 -4.53 -7.34
C ARG A 81 15.94 -3.96 -6.44
N VAL A 82 16.13 -3.93 -5.12
CA VAL A 82 15.10 -3.47 -4.15
C VAL A 82 14.68 -2.02 -4.33
N ASN A 83 15.51 -1.20 -4.96
CA ASN A 83 15.18 0.19 -5.23
C ASN A 83 14.28 0.38 -6.45
N GLU A 84 14.17 -0.65 -7.30
CA GLU A 84 13.40 -0.60 -8.53
C GLU A 84 11.89 -0.62 -8.26
N CYS A 85 11.13 -0.16 -9.26
CA CYS A 85 9.67 -0.05 -9.17
C CYS A 85 8.97 -1.35 -8.85
N GLU A 86 9.49 -2.46 -9.34
CA GLU A 86 8.88 -3.77 -9.15
C GLU A 86 8.77 -4.11 -7.65
N TYR A 87 9.86 -3.94 -6.90
CA TYR A 87 9.88 -4.20 -5.47
C TYR A 87 9.03 -3.18 -4.68
N GLN A 88 9.21 -1.89 -4.96
CA GLN A 88 8.50 -0.83 -4.26
C GLN A 88 6.98 -0.93 -4.47
N ALA A 89 6.53 -1.26 -5.69
CA ALA A 89 5.12 -1.47 -5.99
C ALA A 89 4.56 -2.75 -5.36
N TYR A 90 5.37 -3.82 -5.24
CA TYR A 90 4.98 -5.04 -4.55
C TYR A 90 4.74 -4.80 -3.06
N VAL A 91 5.65 -4.07 -2.39
CA VAL A 91 5.50 -3.71 -0.97
C VAL A 91 4.34 -2.74 -0.75
N ALA A 92 4.15 -1.77 -1.63
CA ALA A 92 2.99 -0.87 -1.56
C ALA A 92 1.66 -1.63 -1.62
N GLN A 93 1.57 -2.65 -2.50
CA GLN A 93 0.40 -3.51 -2.55
C GLN A 93 0.20 -4.33 -1.27
N TYR A 94 1.26 -4.89 -0.69
CA TYR A 94 1.16 -5.55 0.61
C TYR A 94 0.53 -4.63 1.67
N LEU A 95 1.01 -3.39 1.76
CA LEU A 95 0.52 -2.41 2.73
C LEU A 95 -0.95 -2.03 2.51
N VAL A 96 -1.41 -1.99 1.25
CA VAL A 96 -2.81 -1.65 0.91
C VAL A 96 -3.75 -2.87 1.03
N GLN A 97 -3.30 -4.05 0.64
CA GLN A 97 -4.13 -5.27 0.54
C GLN A 97 -4.27 -5.99 1.88
N CYS A 98 -3.31 -5.82 2.79
CA CYS A 98 -3.26 -6.56 4.05
C CYS A 98 -3.66 -5.69 5.25
N PRO A 99 -4.82 -5.96 5.90
CA PRO A 99 -5.30 -5.14 7.02
C PRO A 99 -4.38 -5.09 8.25
N ASN A 100 -3.47 -6.07 8.36
CA ASN A 100 -2.51 -6.20 9.45
C ASN A 100 -1.06 -6.02 8.95
N ALA A 101 -0.87 -5.37 7.80
CA ALA A 101 0.46 -5.07 7.30
C ALA A 101 1.25 -4.23 8.32
N LYS A 102 2.57 -4.45 8.36
CA LYS A 102 3.46 -3.78 9.33
C LYS A 102 4.67 -3.20 8.65
N LEU A 103 5.14 -2.10 9.21
CA LEU A 103 6.44 -1.50 8.97
C LEU A 103 7.36 -1.75 10.17
N PRO A 104 8.70 -1.77 9.99
CA PRO A 104 9.41 -1.57 8.72
C PRO A 104 9.35 -2.82 7.81
N VAL A 105 9.29 -2.58 6.50
CA VAL A 105 9.57 -3.60 5.46
C VAL A 105 10.99 -3.34 4.93
N PRO A 106 11.82 -4.37 4.68
CA PRO A 106 13.18 -4.17 4.19
C PRO A 106 13.23 -3.25 2.96
N TYR A 107 14.17 -2.32 2.92
CA TYR A 107 14.40 -1.44 1.76
C TYR A 107 13.17 -0.61 1.30
N PHE A 108 12.18 -0.42 2.17
CA PHE A 108 10.98 0.37 1.88
C PHE A 108 10.78 1.48 2.94
N PRO A 109 10.55 2.74 2.53
CA PRO A 109 10.56 3.22 1.16
C PRO A 109 11.99 3.24 0.59
N THR A 110 12.10 3.30 -0.74
CA THR A 110 13.41 3.54 -1.38
C THR A 110 13.98 4.87 -0.87
N PRO A 111 15.31 5.00 -0.64
CA PRO A 111 15.91 6.28 -0.27
C PRO A 111 15.76 7.33 -1.38
N SER A 112 16.18 8.57 -1.16
CA SER A 112 16.13 9.59 -2.22
C SER A 112 17.18 9.33 -3.31
N ASN A 113 16.74 9.29 -4.57
CA ASN A 113 17.57 9.14 -5.79
C ASN A 113 18.54 7.93 -5.86
N PRO A 114 18.16 6.70 -5.48
CA PRO A 114 18.99 5.53 -5.73
C PRO A 114 19.08 5.26 -7.23
N PRO A 115 20.17 4.61 -7.69
CA PRO A 115 20.24 4.13 -9.06
C PRO A 115 19.08 3.16 -9.34
N ASP A 116 18.57 3.20 -10.58
CA ASP A 116 17.48 2.36 -11.07
C ASP A 116 16.16 2.49 -10.31
N SER A 117 15.99 3.57 -9.54
CA SER A 117 14.74 3.88 -8.86
C SER A 117 13.62 4.23 -9.84
N CYS A 118 12.39 4.09 -9.39
CA CYS A 118 11.28 4.76 -10.06
C CYS A 118 11.54 6.27 -10.19
N SER A 119 10.92 6.87 -11.21
CA SER A 119 10.80 8.33 -11.34
C SER A 119 10.05 8.98 -10.16
N CYS A 120 9.30 8.18 -9.40
CA CYS A 120 8.46 8.57 -8.29
C CYS A 120 8.71 7.64 -7.10
N ASN A 121 8.94 8.20 -5.91
CA ASN A 121 9.09 7.40 -4.70
C ASN A 121 7.71 6.93 -4.20
N LEU A 122 7.21 5.84 -4.78
CA LEU A 122 5.92 5.25 -4.43
C LEU A 122 5.79 4.96 -2.93
N GLY A 123 6.89 4.56 -2.30
CA GLY A 123 6.90 4.27 -0.87
C GLY A 123 6.67 5.53 -0.03
N GLU A 124 7.37 6.63 -0.34
CA GLU A 124 7.13 7.91 0.33
C GLU A 124 5.71 8.42 0.11
N VAL A 125 5.17 8.31 -1.11
CA VAL A 125 3.77 8.71 -1.38
C VAL A 125 2.80 7.96 -0.48
N LEU A 126 2.94 6.63 -0.40
CA LEU A 126 2.05 5.80 0.41
C LEU A 126 2.17 6.12 1.91
N LEU A 127 3.38 6.31 2.41
CA LEU A 127 3.62 6.64 3.82
C LEU A 127 3.07 8.01 4.20
N GLU A 128 3.18 9.00 3.31
CA GLU A 128 2.61 10.32 3.56
C GLU A 128 1.08 10.32 3.50
N ILE A 129 0.47 9.50 2.62
CA ILE A 129 -0.98 9.27 2.63
C ILE A 129 -1.42 8.65 3.97
N ASP A 130 -0.74 7.58 4.43
CA ASP A 130 -1.06 6.93 5.71
C ASP A 130 -0.89 7.90 6.90
N ASN A 131 0.20 8.68 6.91
CA ASN A 131 0.40 9.74 7.91
C ASN A 131 -0.77 10.74 7.89
N GLY A 132 -1.22 11.19 6.72
CA GLY A 132 -2.41 12.03 6.58
C GLY A 132 -3.67 11.44 7.22
N ILE A 133 -3.91 10.14 7.04
CA ILE A 133 -5.03 9.40 7.65
C ILE A 133 -4.89 9.35 9.18
N GLN A 134 -3.69 9.08 9.70
CA GLN A 134 -3.44 9.07 11.16
C GLN A 134 -3.64 10.47 11.78
N GLN A 135 -3.17 11.52 11.10
CA GLN A 135 -3.40 12.90 11.54
C GLN A 135 -4.89 13.26 11.52
N SER A 136 -5.63 12.85 10.48
CA SER A 136 -7.07 13.04 10.38
C SER A 136 -7.85 12.34 11.50
N THR A 137 -7.45 11.12 11.85
CA THR A 137 -8.03 10.36 12.98
C THR A 137 -7.82 11.09 14.31
N THR A 138 -6.60 11.59 14.54
CA THR A 138 -6.27 12.39 15.72
C THR A 138 -7.07 13.69 15.74
N CYS A 139 -7.12 14.40 14.62
CA CYS A 139 -7.89 15.63 14.45
C CYS A 139 -9.38 15.43 14.75
N THR A 140 -9.99 14.39 14.18
CA THR A 140 -11.40 14.05 14.37
C THR A 140 -11.70 13.71 15.84
N SER A 141 -10.79 13.01 16.50
CA SER A 141 -10.91 12.70 17.93
C SER A 141 -10.86 13.97 18.79
N ASN A 142 -9.97 14.91 18.45
CA ASN A 142 -9.86 16.22 19.10
C ASN A 142 -10.99 17.20 18.77
N ALA A 143 -11.73 16.96 17.67
CA ALA A 143 -12.88 17.77 17.28
C ALA A 143 -14.08 17.62 18.23
N ALA A 144 -14.09 16.60 19.11
CA ALA A 144 -15.09 16.39 20.16
C ALA A 144 -16.55 16.48 19.67
N GLY A 145 -16.83 15.97 18.46
CA GLY A 145 -18.17 15.97 17.86
C GLY A 145 -18.56 17.28 17.15
N ASN A 146 -17.68 18.29 17.10
CA ASN A 146 -17.93 19.49 16.31
C ASN A 146 -17.87 19.16 14.80
N VAL A 147 -19.03 19.18 14.16
CA VAL A 147 -19.19 18.75 12.76
C VAL A 147 -18.37 19.59 11.77
N GLN A 148 -18.19 20.89 12.01
CA GLN A 148 -17.36 21.74 11.16
C GLN A 148 -15.88 21.38 11.28
N LYS A 149 -15.38 21.14 12.50
CA LYS A 149 -13.99 20.71 12.73
C LYS A 149 -13.74 19.32 12.14
N ILE A 150 -14.68 18.39 12.31
CA ILE A 150 -14.59 17.05 11.69
C ILE A 150 -14.52 17.19 10.17
N GLN A 151 -15.35 18.05 9.57
CA GLN A 151 -15.29 18.32 8.14
C GLN A 151 -13.94 18.90 7.71
N GLY A 152 -13.36 19.82 8.49
CA GLY A 152 -12.01 20.33 8.29
C GLY A 152 -10.94 19.23 8.34
N CYS A 153 -11.02 18.30 9.30
CA CYS A 153 -10.11 17.16 9.39
C CYS A 153 -10.15 16.27 8.14
N LYS A 154 -11.36 15.94 7.66
CA LYS A 154 -11.55 15.16 6.42
C LYS A 154 -10.96 15.88 5.20
N CYS A 155 -11.13 17.20 5.14
CA CYS A 155 -10.55 18.02 4.10
C CYS A 155 -9.02 18.03 4.15
N CYS A 156 -8.43 18.12 5.35
CA CYS A 156 -6.98 17.98 5.52
C CYS A 156 -6.47 16.61 5.05
N GLU A 157 -7.20 15.53 5.34
CA GLU A 157 -6.84 14.18 4.88
C GLU A 157 -6.79 14.09 3.35
N ALA A 158 -7.86 14.52 2.67
CA ALA A 158 -7.91 14.53 1.21
C ALA A 158 -6.82 15.43 0.61
N SER A 159 -6.59 16.60 1.22
CA SER A 159 -5.54 17.55 0.81
C SER A 159 -4.14 16.93 0.95
N ALA A 160 -3.87 16.27 2.08
CA ALA A 160 -2.61 15.61 2.33
C ALA A 160 -2.37 14.53 1.28
N ALA A 161 -3.36 13.67 1.04
CA ALA A 161 -3.22 12.59 0.08
C ALA A 161 -2.96 13.08 -1.36
N LEU A 162 -3.69 14.12 -1.81
CA LEU A 162 -3.45 14.75 -3.11
C LEU A 162 -2.07 15.43 -3.16
N SER A 163 -1.67 16.13 -2.09
CA SER A 163 -0.38 16.82 -2.03
C SER A 163 0.79 15.84 -2.03
N SER A 164 0.65 14.67 -1.40
CA SER A 164 1.65 13.60 -1.46
C SER A 164 1.83 13.11 -2.89
N ILE A 165 0.72 12.86 -3.61
CA ILE A 165 0.76 12.41 -5.01
C ILE A 165 1.42 13.46 -5.91
N TYR A 166 0.88 14.68 -5.94
CA TYR A 166 1.34 15.72 -6.88
C TYR A 166 2.65 16.38 -6.45
N GLY A 167 2.96 16.38 -5.15
CA GLY A 167 4.17 16.98 -4.60
C GLY A 167 5.39 16.06 -4.73
N LEU A 168 5.24 14.77 -4.45
CA LEU A 168 6.35 13.81 -4.55
C LEU A 168 6.51 13.27 -5.98
N CYS A 169 5.42 13.21 -6.74
CA CYS A 169 5.40 12.60 -8.07
C CYS A 169 4.70 13.48 -9.12
N PRO A 170 5.13 14.74 -9.32
CA PRO A 170 4.47 15.71 -10.19
C PRO A 170 4.35 15.26 -11.66
N ASP A 171 5.33 14.52 -12.15
CA ASP A 171 5.41 14.08 -13.54
C ASP A 171 4.85 12.68 -13.79
N THR A 172 4.35 12.01 -12.74
CA THR A 172 3.80 10.65 -12.84
C THR A 172 2.29 10.70 -12.98
N ASN A 173 1.71 9.84 -13.82
CA ASN A 173 0.26 9.71 -13.91
C ASN A 173 -0.33 9.39 -12.52
N PRO A 174 -1.20 10.24 -11.94
CA PRO A 174 -1.74 10.07 -10.59
C PRO A 174 -2.43 8.73 -10.34
N SER A 175 -3.07 8.16 -11.36
CA SER A 175 -3.72 6.83 -11.27
C SER A 175 -2.72 5.70 -11.01
N LEU A 176 -1.43 5.89 -11.34
CA LEU A 176 -0.37 4.92 -11.10
C LEU A 176 0.26 5.05 -9.69
N VAL A 177 -0.03 6.13 -8.97
CA VAL A 177 0.59 6.47 -7.67
C VAL A 177 -0.44 6.64 -6.55
N GLY A 178 -1.65 6.11 -6.76
CA GLY A 178 -2.65 5.94 -5.71
C GLY A 178 -3.84 6.90 -5.73
N LEU A 179 -4.07 7.62 -6.82
CA LEU A 179 -5.26 8.48 -6.95
C LEU A 179 -6.58 7.69 -6.76
N ASP A 180 -6.63 6.42 -7.15
CA ASP A 180 -7.81 5.57 -6.91
C ASP A 180 -8.05 5.28 -5.42
N GLN A 181 -6.98 5.20 -4.61
CA GLN A 181 -7.12 5.11 -3.16
C GLN A 181 -7.63 6.43 -2.59
N VAL A 182 -7.15 7.58 -3.09
CA VAL A 182 -7.67 8.90 -2.70
C VAL A 182 -9.15 9.04 -3.03
N ASN A 183 -9.58 8.65 -4.23
CA ASN A 183 -10.99 8.63 -4.62
C ASN A 183 -11.84 7.74 -3.71
N THR A 184 -11.26 6.64 -3.22
CA THR A 184 -11.93 5.74 -2.27
C THR A 184 -12.03 6.38 -0.88
N ILE A 185 -10.96 7.02 -0.41
CA ILE A 185 -10.94 7.79 0.83
C ILE A 185 -12.00 8.88 0.79
N GLU A 186 -12.05 9.70 -0.26
CA GLU A 186 -13.06 10.75 -0.43
C GLU A 186 -14.49 10.23 -0.33
N LYS A 187 -14.78 9.09 -0.99
CA LYS A 187 -16.09 8.41 -0.89
C LYS A 187 -16.39 7.94 0.54
N LEU A 188 -15.41 7.35 1.22
CA LEU A 188 -15.56 6.88 2.61
C LEU A 188 -15.76 8.03 3.60
N LEU A 189 -15.06 9.14 3.39
CA LEU A 189 -15.19 10.34 4.21
C LEU A 189 -16.50 11.10 3.91
N GLY A 190 -17.16 10.82 2.78
CA GLY A 190 -18.29 11.59 2.30
C GLY A 190 -17.90 13.05 2.01
N THR A 191 -16.69 13.25 1.49
CA THR A 191 -16.06 14.55 1.27
C THR A 191 -15.23 14.49 0.02
N ASN A 192 -15.40 15.49 -0.84
CA ASN A 192 -14.53 15.68 -2.00
C ASN A 192 -13.67 16.93 -1.76
N PHE A 193 -12.39 16.88 -2.10
CA PHE A 193 -11.47 17.98 -1.93
C PHE A 193 -11.97 19.30 -2.56
N THR A 194 -12.68 19.24 -3.70
CA THR A 194 -13.24 20.44 -4.35
C THR A 194 -14.31 21.14 -3.49
N SER A 195 -14.91 20.43 -2.53
CA SER A 195 -15.89 20.98 -1.58
C SER A 195 -15.25 21.57 -0.32
N CYS A 196 -13.93 21.50 -0.18
CA CYS A 196 -13.21 21.88 1.05
C CYS A 196 -12.86 23.36 1.17
N SER A 197 -13.17 24.19 0.17
CA SER A 197 -12.78 25.61 0.11
C SER A 197 -13.24 26.44 1.32
N SER A 198 -14.42 26.14 1.89
CA SER A 198 -14.95 26.84 3.07
C SER A 198 -14.50 26.25 4.41
N SER A 199 -13.86 25.08 4.40
CA SER A 199 -13.46 24.34 5.61
C SER A 199 -11.96 24.42 5.89
N LEU A 200 -11.18 24.91 4.91
CA LEU A 200 -9.73 25.10 4.96
C LEU A 200 -9.31 26.58 5.09
N SER A 201 -10.28 27.50 5.13
CA SER A 201 -10.09 28.95 5.26
C SER A 201 -10.07 29.43 6.71
#